data_AF-A0A7S2CGB4-F1
#
_entry.id   AF-A0A7S2CGB4-F1
#
_cell.length_a   1.000
_cell.length_b   1.000
_cell.length_c   1.000
_cell.angle_alpha   90.00
_cell.angle_beta   90.00
_cell.angle_gamma   90.00
#
_symmetry.space_group_name_H-M   'P 1'
#
loop_
_entity.id
_entity.type
_entity.pdbx_description
1 polymer ?
#
loop_
_entity_poly.entity_id
_entity_poly.type
_entity_poly.pdbx_seq_one_letter_code
_entity_poly.pdbx_strand_id
1 'polypeptide(L)'
;GFDPPPPPPDSLAGTVDFSFSGHPPGRALTREQSTATALHMMRRVESDLRHQSDAQAVATEVDSLLGTAPLDRKARISDEAIEGLLAPTNQGGRKPRLTKEGLPMFSKRRHSQNVEKLLENQNWQEEEKANFIVDLAYGGSAIPQKPSSRFTPRSGLSCPPSKVKEWKSIDCHLHLLDFLQKSSGTQAALKAMEGCNVERAVVFGMPCCKKWTFYRPEQPLYYQDDNGPCYVYAYADQMVADAWLALDDNNRKRFAPCFASFDPTDLAAISHVRRMYNKYPKMWRGLGEVMCRHDDLTNMLMGKEIPRVNHDGLDPIYEFCVEVDLPCLVHHNSGRVGDISDGSFYLHEVEDVLERYPTLKFVWVHAGASRGCSQPEHHSMIDKMLTKYPNLTVDISWVIWEECICDDEGVVKDGWVECIEKHNTKVFIGSDNVAQFFPIKDTSVNLLAVNITKYWQLFDKLTPEAAENVSYMNAYRRYFEKWDVPSGGLSGRYQRTEAYYDCEALDPNLGEFVVGQSVLDDGGKY
;
A
#
# COMPACT_ATOMS: atom_id res chain seq x y z
N GLY A 1 52.38 24.01 -23.50
CA GLY A 1 52.22 25.19 -22.64
C GLY A 1 50.75 25.36 -22.40
N PHE A 2 50.29 24.95 -21.23
CA PHE A 2 48.94 25.19 -20.74
C PHE A 2 49.07 26.31 -19.71
N ASP A 3 48.44 27.45 -19.96
CA ASP A 3 48.30 28.50 -18.94
C ASP A 3 47.08 28.16 -18.05
N PRO A 4 47.20 28.25 -16.72
CA PRO A 4 46.07 28.05 -15.83
C PRO A 4 45.14 29.28 -15.78
N PRO A 5 43.84 29.10 -15.50
CA PRO A 5 42.87 30.19 -15.39
C PRO A 5 43.09 31.03 -14.13
N PRO A 6 42.65 32.31 -14.12
CA PRO A 6 42.86 33.21 -12.99
C PRO A 6 41.98 32.85 -11.77
N PRO A 7 42.42 33.20 -10.54
CA PRO A 7 41.67 32.93 -9.32
C PRO A 7 40.41 33.82 -9.20
N PRO A 8 39.39 33.37 -8.43
CA PRO A 8 38.17 34.14 -8.21
C PRO A 8 38.43 35.35 -7.28
N PRO A 9 37.66 36.45 -7.40
CA PRO A 9 37.80 37.60 -6.52
C PRO A 9 37.22 37.32 -5.12
N ASP A 10 37.96 37.76 -4.10
CA ASP A 10 37.61 37.69 -2.69
C ASP A 10 36.38 38.54 -2.33
N SER A 11 35.70 38.03 -1.30
CA SER A 11 34.58 38.56 -0.54
C SER A 11 34.54 40.08 -0.35
N LEU A 12 33.39 40.67 -0.69
CA LEU A 12 32.92 41.91 -0.08
C LEU A 12 31.65 41.61 0.73
N ALA A 13 31.77 41.82 2.03
CA ALA A 13 30.66 41.86 2.97
C ALA A 13 29.65 42.94 2.54
N GLY A 14 28.42 42.53 2.27
CA GLY A 14 27.29 43.39 2.00
C GLY A 14 26.07 42.87 2.74
N THR A 15 25.65 43.60 3.76
CA THR A 15 24.38 43.47 4.46
C THR A 15 23.22 43.45 3.47
N VAL A 16 22.49 42.34 3.41
CA VAL A 16 21.25 42.23 2.61
C VAL A 16 20.07 42.62 3.49
N ASP A 17 19.53 43.79 3.19
CA ASP A 17 18.26 44.31 3.71
C ASP A 17 17.13 43.67 2.89
N PHE A 18 16.32 42.80 3.51
CA PHE A 18 15.12 42.24 2.86
C PHE A 18 13.89 43.09 3.19
N SER A 19 13.63 44.09 2.36
CA SER A 19 12.33 44.76 2.31
C SER A 19 11.35 43.92 1.48
N PHE A 20 10.45 43.18 2.15
CA PHE A 20 9.28 42.58 1.50
C PHE A 20 8.16 43.63 1.43
N SER A 21 7.85 44.09 0.22
CA SER A 21 6.63 44.86 -0.06
C SER A 21 5.70 44.05 -0.96
N GLY A 22 4.51 43.72 -0.44
CA GLY A 22 3.34 43.41 -1.26
C GLY A 22 2.58 42.15 -0.88
N HIS A 23 1.68 42.23 0.11
CA HIS A 23 0.40 41.48 0.19
C HIS A 23 -0.55 42.20 1.19
N PRO A 24 -1.89 42.14 0.99
CA PRO A 24 -2.90 42.98 1.68
C PRO A 24 -3.19 42.50 3.14
N PRO A 25 -3.87 43.31 3.98
CA PRO A 25 -3.77 43.19 5.43
C PRO A 25 -4.68 42.09 6.01
N GLY A 26 -4.06 41.04 6.57
CA GLY A 26 -4.69 40.15 7.56
C GLY A 26 -4.48 40.70 8.97
N ARG A 27 -5.52 40.63 9.81
CA ARG A 27 -5.58 41.12 11.21
C ARG A 27 -4.30 40.84 12.02
N ALA A 28 -3.69 41.88 12.57
CA ALA A 28 -2.62 41.77 13.56
C ALA A 28 -3.19 41.26 14.90
N LEU A 29 -2.57 40.20 15.45
CA LEU A 29 -2.78 39.73 16.82
C LEU A 29 -2.18 40.75 17.80
N THR A 30 -2.85 41.00 18.92
CA THR A 30 -2.39 41.97 19.93
C THR A 30 -1.21 41.40 20.73
N ARG A 31 -0.41 42.29 21.33
CA ARG A 31 0.80 41.97 22.11
C ARG A 31 0.60 40.96 23.24
N GLU A 32 -0.65 40.76 23.70
CA GLU A 32 -1.02 39.73 24.69
C GLU A 32 -1.14 38.32 24.10
N GLN A 33 -1.47 38.18 22.81
CA GLN A 33 -1.59 36.89 22.13
C GLN A 33 -0.22 36.29 21.80
N SER A 34 0.79 37.12 21.55
CA SER A 34 2.18 36.69 21.32
C SER A 34 2.84 36.09 22.57
N THR A 35 2.50 36.60 23.76
CA THR A 35 3.05 36.10 25.03
C THR A 35 2.44 34.75 25.43
N ALA A 36 1.16 34.51 25.11
CA ALA A 36 0.49 33.23 25.35
C ALA A 36 1.05 32.10 24.47
N THR A 37 1.35 32.39 23.19
CA THR A 37 1.97 31.41 22.27
C THR A 37 3.41 31.07 22.67
N ALA A 38 4.19 32.06 23.15
CA ALA A 38 5.55 31.84 23.64
C ALA A 38 5.57 31.01 24.94
N LEU A 39 4.66 31.25 25.89
CA LEU A 39 4.51 30.44 27.10
C LEU A 39 4.01 29.02 26.83
N HIS A 40 3.19 28.82 25.79
CA HIS A 40 2.73 27.50 25.38
C HIS A 40 3.84 26.69 24.70
N MET A 41 4.72 27.35 23.92
CA MET A 41 5.93 26.73 23.36
C MET A 41 6.97 26.40 24.44
N MET A 42 7.19 27.28 25.43
CA MET A 42 8.13 27.02 26.52
C MET A 42 7.68 25.87 27.44
N ARG A 43 6.37 25.72 27.70
CA ARG A 43 5.85 24.56 28.45
C ARG A 43 5.98 23.24 27.67
N ARG A 44 5.99 23.29 26.33
CA ARG A 44 6.22 22.12 25.48
C ARG A 44 7.69 21.69 25.54
N VAL A 45 8.61 22.64 25.55
CA VAL A 45 10.06 22.37 25.70
C VAL A 45 10.42 21.88 27.11
N GLU A 46 9.79 22.39 28.18
CA GLU A 46 9.98 21.89 29.56
C GLU A 46 9.38 20.49 29.81
N SER A 47 8.37 20.11 29.03
CA SER A 47 7.81 18.75 29.00
C SER A 47 8.80 17.77 28.35
N ASP A 48 9.46 18.22 27.28
CA ASP A 48 10.30 17.38 26.43
C ASP A 48 11.74 17.19 26.98
N LEU A 49 12.15 17.94 28.01
CA LEU A 49 13.49 17.86 28.64
C LEU A 49 13.56 17.00 29.91
N ARG A 50 12.50 16.28 30.31
CA ARG A 50 12.54 15.43 31.53
C ARG A 50 13.05 14.01 31.32
N HIS A 51 13.40 13.61 30.10
CA HIS A 51 13.96 12.28 29.83
C HIS A 51 15.15 12.36 28.86
N GLN A 52 16.25 12.97 29.30
CA GLN A 52 17.62 12.54 28.98
C GLN A 52 18.60 13.29 29.90
N SER A 53 19.47 12.53 30.54
CA SER A 53 20.56 13.05 31.38
C SER A 53 21.56 13.81 30.51
N ASP A 54 21.68 15.12 30.71
CA ASP A 54 22.93 15.90 30.59
C ASP A 54 22.63 17.39 30.83
N ALA A 55 22.28 17.74 32.08
CA ALA A 55 21.87 19.10 32.47
C ALA A 55 23.03 20.00 32.96
N GLN A 56 24.30 19.63 32.76
CA GLN A 56 25.43 20.40 33.27
C GLN A 56 26.16 21.24 32.20
N ALA A 57 25.90 21.03 30.91
CA ALA A 57 26.65 21.70 29.83
C ALA A 57 25.96 22.94 29.22
N VAL A 58 24.68 23.17 29.49
CA VAL A 58 23.90 24.27 28.83
C VAL A 58 23.72 25.50 29.73
N ALA A 59 23.97 25.37 31.05
CA ALA A 59 23.82 26.47 32.00
C ALA A 59 24.88 27.58 31.84
N THR A 60 25.99 27.32 31.15
CA THR A 60 27.08 28.30 30.98
C THR A 60 26.87 29.23 29.77
N GLU A 61 25.99 28.87 28.84
CA GLU A 61 25.82 29.64 27.59
C GLU A 61 24.68 30.68 27.69
N VAL A 62 23.71 30.45 28.58
CA VAL A 62 22.55 31.35 28.78
C VAL A 62 22.91 32.57 29.66
N ASP A 63 23.82 32.44 30.61
CA ASP A 63 24.28 33.56 31.46
C ASP A 63 25.11 34.60 30.69
N SER A 64 25.60 34.28 29.49
CA SER A 64 26.33 35.23 28.63
C SER A 64 25.40 36.13 27.79
N LEU A 65 24.13 35.75 27.63
CA LEU A 65 23.18 36.42 26.73
C LEU A 65 22.25 37.41 27.43
N LEU A 66 22.22 37.45 28.76
CA LEU A 66 21.32 38.32 29.52
C LEU A 66 22.10 39.35 30.34
N GLY A 67 22.71 40.30 29.62
CA GLY A 67 23.25 41.52 30.19
C GLY A 67 22.17 42.41 30.83
N THR A 68 22.34 42.63 32.14
CA THR A 68 21.92 43.81 32.93
C THR A 68 20.43 44.17 33.10
N ALA A 69 19.98 44.03 34.36
CA ALA A 69 19.20 44.96 35.19
C ALA A 69 17.81 44.47 35.68
N PRO A 70 17.46 44.73 36.96
CA PRO A 70 16.44 43.97 37.69
C PRO A 70 15.06 44.65 37.67
N LEU A 71 13.98 43.87 37.58
CA LEU A 71 12.62 44.35 37.85
C LEU A 71 12.00 43.65 39.06
N ASP A 72 11.37 44.52 39.84
CA ASP A 72 11.03 44.44 41.25
C ASP A 72 9.85 43.49 41.54
N ARG A 73 9.94 42.80 42.68
CA ARG A 73 8.87 41.95 43.22
C ARG A 73 7.90 42.82 44.00
N LYS A 74 6.63 42.89 43.56
CA LYS A 74 5.41 42.84 44.40
C LYS A 74 4.16 43.23 43.60
N ALA A 75 3.23 42.28 43.45
CA ALA A 75 1.80 42.55 43.61
C ALA A 75 1.07 41.22 43.87
N ARG A 76 0.41 41.15 45.03
CA ARG A 76 -0.42 40.04 45.50
C ARG A 76 -1.69 39.94 44.64
N ILE A 77 -2.08 38.72 44.27
CA ILE A 77 -3.47 38.41 43.91
C ILE A 77 -4.09 37.71 45.12
N SER A 78 -5.23 38.22 45.56
CA SER A 78 -5.99 37.80 46.74
C SER A 78 -6.78 36.51 46.50
N ASP A 79 -6.94 35.72 47.57
CA ASP A 79 -7.53 34.37 47.61
C ASP A 79 -9.06 34.29 47.35
N GLU A 80 -9.68 35.28 46.70
CA GLU A 80 -11.13 35.31 46.45
C GLU A 80 -11.54 35.01 44.99
N ALA A 81 -10.58 34.68 44.11
CA ALA A 81 -10.88 34.35 42.70
C ALA A 81 -11.00 32.85 42.39
N ILE A 82 -10.90 31.95 43.38
CA ILE A 82 -10.84 30.49 43.16
C ILE A 82 -12.08 29.72 43.69
N GLU A 83 -13.07 30.38 44.29
CA GLU A 83 -14.29 29.69 44.79
C GLU A 83 -15.55 29.82 43.90
N GLY A 84 -15.43 30.31 42.66
CA GLY A 84 -16.58 30.47 41.76
C GLY A 84 -16.83 29.38 40.71
N LEU A 85 -15.92 28.40 40.53
CA LEU A 85 -15.94 27.48 39.38
C LEU A 85 -16.13 26.00 39.74
N LEU A 86 -16.37 25.67 41.01
CA LEU A 86 -16.54 24.30 41.48
C LEU A 86 -17.74 24.16 42.43
N ALA A 87 -18.96 24.16 41.87
CA ALA A 87 -20.14 23.59 42.53
C ALA A 87 -20.79 22.52 41.61
N PRO A 88 -21.21 21.36 42.15
CA PRO A 88 -21.46 20.16 41.35
C PRO A 88 -22.94 19.91 41.04
N THR A 89 -23.24 19.31 39.89
CA THR A 89 -24.49 18.54 39.70
C THR A 89 -24.21 17.13 39.20
N ASN A 90 -24.64 16.19 40.02
CA ASN A 90 -24.63 14.73 39.95
C ASN A 90 -24.96 14.12 38.57
N GLN A 91 -24.21 13.08 38.17
CA GLN A 91 -24.69 11.68 38.18
C GLN A 91 -23.57 10.67 37.82
N GLY A 92 -23.32 9.71 38.73
CA GLY A 92 -22.89 8.34 38.42
C GLY A 92 -21.49 8.07 37.84
N GLY A 93 -20.44 8.11 38.65
CA GLY A 93 -19.13 7.53 38.29
C GLY A 93 -18.25 7.21 39.51
N ARG A 94 -17.77 5.96 39.62
CA ARG A 94 -16.92 5.48 40.73
C ARG A 94 -15.59 6.27 40.80
N LYS A 95 -15.21 6.74 41.99
CA LYS A 95 -13.88 7.34 42.28
C LYS A 95 -12.74 6.30 42.14
N PRO A 96 -11.56 6.64 41.60
CA PRO A 96 -10.38 5.77 41.70
C PRO A 96 -9.78 5.80 43.12
N ARG A 97 -9.30 4.64 43.61
CA ARG A 97 -8.52 4.54 44.86
C ARG A 97 -7.05 4.89 44.56
N LEU A 98 -6.47 5.78 45.38
CA LEU A 98 -5.04 6.12 45.41
C LEU A 98 -4.29 5.20 46.41
N THR A 99 -3.01 4.91 46.15
CA THR A 99 -2.10 4.28 47.13
C THR A 99 -1.38 5.35 47.97
N LYS A 100 -0.72 4.94 49.07
CA LYS A 100 -0.09 5.81 50.09
C LYS A 100 1.05 6.72 49.59
N GLU A 101 1.41 6.71 48.31
CA GLU A 101 2.50 7.53 47.75
C GLU A 101 2.10 8.40 46.54
N GLY A 102 0.81 8.63 46.31
CA GLY A 102 0.36 9.77 45.49
C GLY A 102 0.63 9.73 43.97
N LEU A 103 1.06 8.59 43.40
CA LEU A 103 1.18 8.41 41.94
C LEU A 103 -0.07 7.73 41.33
N PRO A 104 -0.48 8.09 40.10
CA PRO A 104 -1.58 7.43 39.41
C PRO A 104 -1.20 5.98 39.04
N MET A 105 -2.00 5.01 39.49
CA MET A 105 -1.93 3.63 39.00
C MET A 105 -2.43 3.58 37.55
N PHE A 106 -1.52 3.52 36.59
CA PHE A 106 -1.84 2.96 35.28
C PHE A 106 -1.88 1.43 35.44
N SER A 107 -3.04 0.83 35.21
CA SER A 107 -3.20 -0.62 35.24
C SER A 107 -2.50 -1.27 34.04
N LYS A 108 -1.18 -1.42 34.12
CA LYS A 108 -0.46 -2.48 33.40
C LYS A 108 -0.87 -3.81 34.01
N ARG A 109 -1.97 -4.41 33.52
CA ARG A 109 -2.37 -5.83 33.67
C ARG A 109 -3.88 -5.92 33.41
N ARG A 110 -4.25 -6.16 32.16
CA ARG A 110 -5.50 -6.84 31.77
C ARG A 110 -5.64 -7.09 30.26
N HIS A 111 -4.74 -6.55 29.42
CA HIS A 111 -4.66 -6.95 28.00
C HIS A 111 -3.54 -7.95 27.71
N SER A 112 -2.36 -7.83 28.35
CA SER A 112 -1.25 -8.78 28.15
C SER A 112 -1.54 -10.18 28.72
N GLN A 113 -2.32 -10.29 29.81
CA GLN A 113 -2.63 -11.59 30.43
C GLN A 113 -3.65 -12.43 29.66
N ASN A 114 -4.39 -11.84 28.71
CA ASN A 114 -5.29 -12.61 27.85
C ASN A 114 -4.54 -13.15 26.62
N VAL A 115 -3.53 -12.42 26.13
CA VAL A 115 -2.68 -12.86 25.01
C VAL A 115 -1.67 -13.91 25.50
N GLU A 116 -0.99 -13.71 26.63
CA GLU A 116 -0.08 -14.72 27.20
C GLU A 116 -0.80 -16.03 27.57
N LYS A 117 -2.07 -15.98 28.02
CA LYS A 117 -2.86 -17.20 28.31
C LYS A 117 -3.46 -17.86 27.08
N LEU A 118 -3.61 -17.16 25.96
CA LEU A 118 -3.97 -17.76 24.67
C LEU A 118 -2.77 -18.46 24.03
N LEU A 119 -1.55 -17.98 24.30
CA LEU A 119 -0.30 -18.50 23.72
C LEU A 119 0.33 -19.68 24.49
N GLU A 120 -0.01 -19.88 25.76
CA GLU A 120 0.53 -20.99 26.57
C GLU A 120 -0.08 -22.38 26.28
N ASN A 121 -1.14 -22.47 25.46
CA ASN A 121 -1.69 -23.75 25.01
C ASN A 121 -1.63 -23.82 23.47
N GLN A 122 -0.57 -24.45 22.96
CA GLN A 122 -0.48 -24.88 21.57
C GLN A 122 -1.57 -25.91 21.25
N ASN A 123 -2.73 -25.42 20.80
CA ASN A 123 -3.71 -26.11 19.97
C ASN A 123 -4.70 -25.06 19.45
N TRP A 124 -4.25 -24.27 18.47
CA TRP A 124 -5.17 -23.44 17.69
C TRP A 124 -6.26 -24.34 17.13
N GLN A 125 -7.53 -24.02 17.39
CA GLN A 125 -8.63 -24.72 16.74
C GLN A 125 -8.55 -24.46 15.24
N GLU A 126 -8.97 -25.41 14.41
CA GLU A 126 -8.93 -25.28 12.94
C GLU A 126 -9.64 -24.02 12.44
N GLU A 127 -10.67 -23.57 13.15
CA GLU A 127 -11.40 -22.32 12.87
C GLU A 127 -10.56 -21.06 13.12
N GLU A 128 -9.72 -21.04 14.15
CA GLU A 128 -8.86 -19.90 14.48
C GLU A 128 -7.68 -19.79 13.50
N LYS A 129 -7.12 -20.93 13.08
CA LYS A 129 -6.13 -20.98 11.98
C LYS A 129 -6.76 -20.50 10.67
N ALA A 130 -7.97 -20.96 10.35
CA ALA A 130 -8.66 -20.54 9.15
C ALA A 130 -8.93 -19.02 9.14
N ASN A 131 -9.38 -18.45 10.25
CA ASN A 131 -9.60 -17.00 10.37
C ASN A 131 -8.30 -16.20 10.22
N PHE A 132 -7.21 -16.68 10.81
CA PHE A 132 -5.90 -16.05 10.67
C PHE A 132 -5.35 -16.12 9.22
N ILE A 133 -5.53 -17.26 8.54
CA ILE A 133 -5.14 -17.43 7.13
C ILE A 133 -5.97 -16.51 6.22
N VAL A 134 -7.25 -16.35 6.51
CA VAL A 134 -8.14 -15.40 5.82
C VAL A 134 -7.63 -13.97 6.05
N ASP A 135 -7.33 -13.57 7.28
CA ASP A 135 -6.81 -12.22 7.56
C ASP A 135 -5.47 -11.93 6.84
N LEU A 136 -4.57 -12.90 6.76
CA LEU A 136 -3.34 -12.78 5.98
C LEU A 136 -3.59 -12.69 4.46
N ALA A 137 -4.45 -13.56 3.93
CA ALA A 137 -4.73 -13.65 2.49
C ALA A 137 -5.47 -12.41 1.95
N TYR A 138 -6.25 -11.73 2.81
CA TYR A 138 -7.06 -10.57 2.45
C TYR A 138 -6.56 -9.23 3.01
N GLY A 139 -5.30 -9.16 3.48
CA GLY A 139 -4.68 -7.90 3.91
C GLY A 139 -5.35 -7.25 5.13
N GLY A 140 -5.56 -8.02 6.20
CA GLY A 140 -5.88 -7.52 7.55
C GLY A 140 -7.28 -6.91 7.75
N SER A 141 -8.22 -7.10 6.83
CA SER A 141 -9.52 -6.40 6.84
C SER A 141 -10.69 -7.12 7.53
N ALA A 142 -10.53 -8.24 8.24
CA ALA A 142 -11.61 -8.75 9.10
C ALA A 142 -11.67 -8.05 10.49
N ILE A 143 -11.31 -6.76 10.58
CA ILE A 143 -11.60 -5.98 11.78
C ILE A 143 -13.12 -5.78 11.87
N PRO A 144 -13.80 -6.29 12.91
CA PRO A 144 -15.25 -6.22 13.00
C PRO A 144 -15.71 -4.77 13.15
N GLN A 145 -16.64 -4.35 12.29
CA GLN A 145 -17.46 -3.16 12.50
C GLN A 145 -18.44 -3.38 13.68
N LYS A 146 -17.93 -3.48 14.92
CA LYS A 146 -18.57 -3.10 16.22
C LYS A 146 -17.85 -3.75 17.41
N PRO A 147 -17.62 -3.03 18.54
CA PRO A 147 -16.81 -3.54 19.66
C PRO A 147 -17.51 -4.53 20.60
N SER A 148 -18.70 -5.06 20.27
CA SER A 148 -19.50 -5.81 21.24
C SER A 148 -20.21 -7.07 20.73
N SER A 149 -20.04 -7.46 19.48
CA SER A 149 -20.50 -8.77 19.01
C SER A 149 -19.35 -9.75 19.08
N ARG A 150 -19.56 -10.89 19.78
CA ARG A 150 -18.73 -12.08 19.59
C ARG A 150 -18.53 -12.30 18.09
N PHE A 151 -17.33 -12.72 17.72
CA PHE A 151 -17.00 -13.25 16.41
C PHE A 151 -18.01 -14.37 16.11
N THR A 152 -19.10 -14.06 15.42
CA THR A 152 -19.69 -15.00 14.49
C THR A 152 -18.91 -14.75 13.22
N PRO A 153 -18.02 -15.65 12.80
CA PRO A 153 -17.57 -15.63 11.42
C PRO A 153 -18.82 -15.46 10.56
N ARG A 154 -18.80 -14.61 9.52
CA ARG A 154 -19.73 -14.86 8.43
C ARG A 154 -19.39 -16.27 7.97
N SER A 155 -20.19 -17.24 8.37
CA SER A 155 -20.07 -18.65 8.03
C SER A 155 -20.34 -18.78 6.53
N GLY A 156 -19.38 -18.36 5.71
CA GLY A 156 -19.57 -18.16 4.27
C GLY A 156 -18.45 -17.42 3.52
N LEU A 157 -17.50 -16.75 4.18
CA LEU A 157 -16.41 -16.01 3.49
C LEU A 157 -15.35 -16.88 2.79
N SER A 158 -15.45 -18.20 2.90
CA SER A 158 -14.70 -19.12 2.06
C SER A 158 -15.55 -19.40 0.82
N CYS A 159 -15.24 -18.79 -0.33
CA CYS A 159 -15.64 -19.34 -1.63
C CYS A 159 -14.67 -20.49 -1.96
N PRO A 160 -14.97 -21.75 -1.59
CA PRO A 160 -14.05 -22.84 -1.86
C PRO A 160 -13.83 -22.95 -3.38
N PRO A 161 -12.67 -23.39 -3.85
CA PRO A 161 -12.49 -23.63 -5.28
C PRO A 161 -13.55 -24.57 -5.82
N SER A 162 -13.87 -24.43 -7.12
CA SER A 162 -14.75 -25.39 -7.78
C SER A 162 -14.24 -26.83 -7.58
N LYS A 163 -15.18 -27.76 -7.41
CA LYS A 163 -14.91 -29.21 -7.30
C LYS A 163 -14.95 -29.94 -8.65
N VAL A 164 -15.20 -29.24 -9.76
CA VAL A 164 -15.45 -29.87 -11.06
C VAL A 164 -14.14 -30.25 -11.76
N LYS A 165 -13.20 -29.32 -11.87
CA LYS A 165 -11.86 -29.54 -12.42
C LYS A 165 -10.91 -28.43 -12.00
N GLU A 166 -9.61 -28.73 -12.09
CA GLU A 166 -8.56 -27.72 -11.96
C GLU A 166 -8.46 -26.90 -13.25
N TRP A 167 -8.16 -25.61 -13.11
CA TRP A 167 -7.95 -24.71 -14.24
C TRP A 167 -6.52 -24.20 -14.28
N LYS A 168 -5.94 -24.22 -15.48
CA LYS A 168 -4.67 -23.58 -15.75
C LYS A 168 -4.89 -22.08 -15.92
N SER A 169 -4.05 -21.27 -15.29
CA SER A 169 -4.23 -19.81 -15.31
C SER A 169 -2.93 -19.02 -15.43
N ILE A 170 -3.08 -17.72 -15.69
CA ILE A 170 -2.04 -16.70 -15.54
C ILE A 170 -2.54 -15.68 -14.53
N ASP A 171 -1.75 -15.45 -13.48
CA ASP A 171 -2.03 -14.40 -12.50
C ASP A 171 -1.61 -13.03 -13.08
N CYS A 172 -2.56 -12.15 -13.38
CA CYS A 172 -2.26 -10.85 -14.00
C CYS A 172 -1.96 -9.73 -13.00
N HIS A 173 -1.96 -10.02 -11.70
CA HIS A 173 -1.75 -9.01 -10.67
C HIS A 173 -1.10 -9.65 -9.45
N LEU A 174 0.24 -9.62 -9.40
CA LEU A 174 1.01 -10.17 -8.29
C LEU A 174 2.09 -9.19 -7.81
N HIS A 175 2.07 -8.82 -6.53
CA HIS A 175 3.15 -8.03 -5.95
C HIS A 175 4.24 -8.92 -5.37
N LEU A 176 5.49 -8.70 -5.79
CA LEU A 176 6.65 -9.37 -5.21
C LEU A 176 7.15 -8.70 -3.92
N LEU A 177 6.69 -7.49 -3.64
CA LEU A 177 7.06 -6.71 -2.45
C LEU A 177 5.80 -6.25 -1.73
N ASP A 178 5.84 -6.21 -0.40
CA ASP A 178 4.73 -5.70 0.40
C ASP A 178 4.85 -4.19 0.69
N PHE A 179 3.92 -3.66 1.47
CA PHE A 179 3.93 -2.25 1.89
C PHE A 179 5.13 -1.88 2.78
N LEU A 180 5.97 -2.81 3.20
CA LEU A 180 7.25 -2.55 3.87
C LEU A 180 8.44 -2.86 2.97
N GLN A 181 8.19 -3.22 1.71
CA GLN A 181 9.18 -3.64 0.72
C GLN A 181 9.85 -4.97 1.07
N LYS A 182 9.14 -5.83 1.81
CA LYS A 182 9.58 -7.17 2.18
C LYS A 182 8.99 -8.21 1.24
N SER A 183 9.62 -9.37 1.18
CA SER A 183 9.20 -10.46 0.30
C SER A 183 9.53 -11.82 0.87
N SER A 184 8.64 -12.79 0.66
CA SER A 184 8.96 -14.21 0.86
C SER A 184 9.86 -14.78 -0.25
N GLY A 185 10.17 -14.02 -1.31
CA GLY A 185 11.08 -14.42 -2.37
C GLY A 185 10.41 -15.03 -3.62
N THR A 186 11.19 -15.09 -4.70
CA THR A 186 10.70 -15.56 -6.02
C THR A 186 10.46 -17.07 -6.07
N GLN A 187 11.19 -17.89 -5.30
CA GLN A 187 10.93 -19.33 -5.25
C GLN A 187 9.68 -19.64 -4.45
N ALA A 188 9.41 -18.90 -3.37
CA ALA A 188 8.13 -18.97 -2.67
C ALA A 188 6.97 -18.63 -3.63
N ALA A 189 7.11 -17.55 -4.43
CA ALA A 189 6.12 -17.21 -5.45
C ALA A 189 5.90 -18.35 -6.47
N LEU A 190 6.98 -18.89 -7.04
CA LEU A 190 6.91 -20.00 -8.01
C LEU A 190 6.26 -21.25 -7.42
N LYS A 191 6.61 -21.59 -6.18
CA LYS A 191 6.03 -22.73 -5.45
C LYS A 191 4.54 -22.54 -5.20
N ALA A 192 4.13 -21.32 -4.83
CA ALA A 192 2.73 -20.99 -4.62
C ALA A 192 1.95 -21.07 -5.93
N MET A 193 2.50 -20.57 -7.03
CA MET A 193 1.90 -20.68 -8.36
C MET A 193 1.70 -22.13 -8.80
N GLU A 194 2.68 -23.00 -8.56
CA GLU A 194 2.56 -24.44 -8.83
C GLU A 194 1.42 -25.09 -8.04
N GLY A 195 1.26 -24.69 -6.76
CA GLY A 195 0.21 -25.20 -5.88
C GLY A 195 -1.21 -24.80 -6.29
N CYS A 196 -1.39 -23.86 -7.21
CA CYS A 196 -2.70 -23.43 -7.71
C CYS A 196 -2.82 -23.41 -9.25
N ASN A 197 -1.93 -24.13 -9.94
CA ASN A 197 -1.92 -24.27 -11.40
C ASN A 197 -1.83 -22.93 -12.18
N VAL A 198 -1.09 -21.97 -11.61
CA VAL A 198 -0.69 -20.72 -12.26
C VAL A 198 0.61 -20.97 -13.02
N GLU A 199 0.58 -20.88 -14.35
CA GLU A 199 1.78 -21.12 -15.16
C GLU A 199 2.70 -19.89 -15.16
N ARG A 200 2.13 -18.69 -15.23
CA ARG A 200 2.85 -17.42 -15.33
C ARG A 200 2.18 -16.36 -14.49
N ALA A 201 2.93 -15.33 -14.12
CA ALA A 201 2.40 -14.17 -13.43
C ALA A 201 2.92 -12.86 -14.03
N VAL A 202 2.08 -11.83 -14.04
CA VAL A 202 2.48 -10.44 -14.23
C VAL A 202 2.86 -9.92 -12.85
N VAL A 203 4.10 -9.45 -12.70
CA VAL A 203 4.67 -9.11 -11.39
C VAL A 203 5.09 -7.66 -11.31
N PHE A 204 4.88 -7.02 -10.18
CA PHE A 204 5.37 -5.67 -9.92
C PHE A 204 5.82 -5.53 -8.46
N GLY A 205 6.52 -4.44 -8.16
CA GLY A 205 6.82 -4.05 -6.79
C GLY A 205 5.57 -3.45 -6.14
N MET A 206 5.64 -3.13 -4.85
CA MET A 206 4.65 -2.27 -4.22
C MET A 206 5.07 -0.81 -4.45
N PRO A 207 4.29 0.01 -5.18
CA PRO A 207 4.70 1.37 -5.56
C PRO A 207 4.86 2.34 -4.37
N CYS A 208 4.30 2.00 -3.21
CA CYS A 208 4.41 2.80 -2.00
C CYS A 208 4.86 1.98 -0.77
N CYS A 209 5.44 2.66 0.20
CA CYS A 209 5.93 2.07 1.43
C CYS A 209 5.25 2.74 2.64
N LYS A 210 4.76 1.92 3.57
CA LYS A 210 4.18 2.35 4.83
C LYS A 210 5.28 2.92 5.72
N LYS A 211 5.07 4.15 6.19
CA LYS A 211 5.99 4.79 7.12
C LYS A 211 5.75 4.30 8.55
N TRP A 212 6.78 3.69 9.14
CA TRP A 212 6.83 3.51 10.57
C TRP A 212 7.13 4.86 11.26
N THR A 213 6.14 5.41 11.97
CA THR A 213 6.26 6.74 12.59
C THR A 213 6.84 6.66 14.00
N PHE A 214 7.62 7.67 14.43
CA PHE A 214 8.37 7.62 15.70
C PHE A 214 7.51 7.40 16.96
N TYR A 215 6.22 7.76 16.91
CA TYR A 215 5.26 7.61 18.01
C TYR A 215 4.50 6.28 17.96
N ARG A 216 4.76 5.43 16.96
CA ARG A 216 4.21 4.09 16.86
C ARG A 216 5.21 3.11 17.50
N PRO A 217 4.84 2.48 18.62
CA PRO A 217 5.77 1.63 19.37
C PRO A 217 6.10 0.33 18.62
N GLU A 218 5.16 -0.16 17.80
CA GLU A 218 5.27 -1.39 17.03
C GLU A 218 5.44 -1.05 15.55
N GLN A 219 6.28 -1.81 14.85
CA GLN A 219 6.43 -1.71 13.40
C GLN A 219 5.13 -2.19 12.75
N PRO A 220 4.54 -1.45 11.78
CA PRO A 220 3.39 -1.94 11.04
C PRO A 220 3.79 -3.18 10.23
N LEU A 221 2.85 -4.10 10.04
CA LEU A 221 2.92 -5.27 9.16
C LEU A 221 2.17 -5.04 7.85
N TYR A 222 1.18 -4.15 7.85
CA TYR A 222 0.37 -3.79 6.70
C TYR A 222 0.06 -2.29 6.66
N TYR A 223 -0.42 -1.77 5.53
CA TYR A 223 -0.67 -0.32 5.40
C TYR A 223 -1.83 0.17 6.28
N GLN A 224 -2.79 -0.70 6.61
CA GLN A 224 -3.98 -0.34 7.42
C GLN A 224 -3.77 -0.48 8.93
N ASP A 225 -2.63 -0.99 9.40
CA ASP A 225 -2.38 -1.21 10.83
C ASP A 225 -2.44 0.09 11.65
N ASP A 226 -2.18 1.21 10.99
CA ASP A 226 -2.29 2.52 11.61
C ASP A 226 -2.55 3.67 10.62
N ASN A 227 -2.74 4.87 11.17
CA ASN A 227 -2.91 6.12 10.41
C ASN A 227 -1.58 6.77 9.97
N GLY A 228 -0.46 6.05 10.05
CA GLY A 228 0.81 6.49 9.49
C GLY A 228 0.70 6.65 7.96
N PRO A 229 1.44 7.58 7.35
CA PRO A 229 1.34 7.77 5.91
C PRO A 229 2.09 6.67 5.14
N CYS A 230 1.78 6.54 3.86
CA CYS A 230 2.57 5.80 2.87
C CYS A 230 3.36 6.79 2.01
N TYR A 231 4.49 6.42 1.44
CA TYR A 231 5.25 7.28 0.52
C TYR A 231 5.66 6.50 -0.72
N VAL A 232 5.81 7.17 -1.86
CA VAL A 232 6.30 6.53 -3.09
C VAL A 232 7.70 5.98 -2.86
N TYR A 233 7.89 4.69 -3.14
CA TYR A 233 9.17 4.02 -2.94
C TYR A 233 9.84 3.68 -4.27
N ALA A 234 10.58 4.65 -4.83
CA ALA A 234 11.15 4.57 -6.18
C ALA A 234 12.16 3.42 -6.42
N TYR A 235 12.60 2.71 -5.38
CA TYR A 235 13.57 1.62 -5.49
C TYR A 235 12.91 0.24 -5.68
N ALA A 236 11.58 0.11 -5.50
CA ALA A 236 10.90 -1.19 -5.59
C ALA A 236 11.10 -1.86 -6.97
N ASP A 237 11.02 -1.08 -8.04
CA ASP A 237 11.22 -1.58 -9.41
C ASP A 237 12.64 -2.13 -9.63
N GLN A 238 13.64 -1.55 -8.96
CA GLN A 238 15.01 -2.07 -9.01
C GLN A 238 15.11 -3.42 -8.31
N MET A 239 14.44 -3.59 -7.16
CA MET A 239 14.41 -4.87 -6.44
C MET A 239 13.73 -5.97 -7.25
N VAL A 240 12.63 -5.66 -7.95
CA VAL A 240 11.98 -6.60 -8.89
C VAL A 240 12.92 -6.99 -10.03
N ALA A 241 13.68 -6.04 -10.57
CA ALA A 241 14.63 -6.33 -11.65
C ALA A 241 15.76 -7.25 -11.19
N ASP A 242 16.33 -6.99 -10.02
CA ASP A 242 17.37 -7.82 -9.42
C ASP A 242 16.86 -9.24 -9.14
N ALA A 243 15.65 -9.37 -8.57
CA ALA A 243 15.00 -10.65 -8.31
C ALA A 243 14.75 -11.43 -9.61
N TRP A 244 14.35 -10.76 -10.69
CA TRP A 244 14.18 -11.37 -12.00
C TRP A 244 15.52 -11.80 -12.61
N LEU A 245 16.58 -11.01 -12.44
CA LEU A 245 17.93 -11.34 -12.91
C LEU A 245 18.54 -12.52 -12.15
N ALA A 246 18.17 -12.75 -10.89
CA ALA A 246 18.62 -13.89 -10.11
C ALA A 246 18.01 -15.24 -10.57
N LEU A 247 16.90 -15.22 -11.30
CA LEU A 247 16.25 -16.43 -11.83
C LEU A 247 17.01 -17.03 -13.01
N ASP A 248 16.90 -18.36 -13.15
CA ASP A 248 17.26 -19.06 -14.38
C ASP A 248 16.24 -18.79 -15.52
N ASP A 249 16.63 -19.09 -16.75
CA ASP A 249 15.83 -18.78 -17.95
C ASP A 249 14.44 -19.44 -17.97
N ASN A 250 14.28 -20.62 -17.36
CA ASN A 250 12.98 -21.29 -17.31
C ASN A 250 12.02 -20.61 -16.35
N ASN A 251 12.53 -19.99 -15.29
CA ASN A 251 11.73 -19.23 -14.35
C ASN A 251 11.53 -17.77 -14.78
N ARG A 252 12.53 -17.15 -15.42
CA ARG A 252 12.40 -15.78 -15.99
C ARG A 252 11.20 -15.63 -16.91
N LYS A 253 10.96 -16.60 -17.79
CA LYS A 253 9.81 -16.58 -18.73
C LYS A 253 8.44 -16.77 -18.04
N ARG A 254 8.41 -17.14 -16.75
CA ARG A 254 7.18 -17.28 -15.96
C ARG A 254 6.73 -15.96 -15.33
N PHE A 255 7.62 -15.00 -15.16
CA PHE A 255 7.30 -13.69 -14.59
C PHE A 255 7.42 -12.60 -15.65
N ALA A 256 6.34 -11.88 -15.93
CA ALA A 256 6.33 -10.68 -16.77
C ALA A 256 6.43 -9.43 -15.88
N PRO A 257 7.61 -8.82 -15.71
CA PRO A 257 7.78 -7.70 -14.78
C PRO A 257 7.14 -6.42 -15.31
N CYS A 258 6.45 -5.68 -14.45
CA CYS A 258 5.99 -4.32 -14.67
C CYS A 258 6.66 -3.39 -13.66
N PHE A 259 6.87 -2.14 -14.06
CA PHE A 259 7.44 -1.12 -13.18
C PHE A 259 6.35 -0.13 -12.77
N ALA A 260 6.31 0.22 -11.50
CA ALA A 260 5.20 0.93 -10.85
C ALA A 260 5.67 2.08 -9.95
N SER A 261 6.97 2.17 -9.66
CA SER A 261 7.51 2.92 -8.53
C SER A 261 7.85 4.37 -8.87
N PHE A 262 6.84 5.17 -9.17
CA PHE A 262 6.98 6.61 -9.42
C PHE A 262 5.78 7.39 -8.87
N ASP A 263 5.95 8.70 -8.72
CA ASP A 263 4.88 9.60 -8.29
C ASP A 263 4.00 9.97 -9.50
N PRO A 264 2.71 9.56 -9.57
CA PRO A 264 1.83 9.86 -10.69
C PRO A 264 1.43 11.34 -10.77
N THR A 265 1.72 12.14 -9.73
CA THR A 265 1.47 13.58 -9.70
C THR A 265 2.66 14.40 -10.19
N ASP A 266 3.84 13.80 -10.32
CA ASP A 266 5.04 14.50 -10.79
C ASP A 266 5.07 14.60 -12.31
N LEU A 267 4.96 15.83 -12.84
CA LEU A 267 5.09 16.12 -14.28
C LEU A 267 6.44 15.67 -14.87
N ALA A 268 7.47 15.48 -14.03
CA ALA A 268 8.78 14.98 -14.44
C ALA A 268 8.95 13.45 -14.30
N ALA A 269 7.94 12.73 -13.79
CA ALA A 269 8.00 11.29 -13.52
C ALA A 269 8.39 10.46 -14.75
N ILE A 270 8.01 10.92 -15.95
CA ILE A 270 8.38 10.29 -17.22
C ILE A 270 9.91 10.12 -17.38
N SER A 271 10.71 11.01 -16.79
CA SER A 271 12.16 10.87 -16.79
C SER A 271 12.61 9.64 -16.01
N HIS A 272 11.97 9.31 -14.89
CA HIS A 272 12.24 8.09 -14.14
C HIS A 272 11.78 6.85 -14.90
N VAL A 273 10.56 6.87 -15.45
CA VAL A 273 10.01 5.80 -16.29
C VAL A 273 10.97 5.45 -17.43
N ARG A 274 11.45 6.45 -18.20
CA ARG A 274 12.40 6.22 -19.29
C ARG A 274 13.74 5.68 -18.80
N ARG A 275 14.24 6.11 -17.63
CA ARG A 275 15.46 5.55 -17.03
C ARG A 275 15.31 4.06 -16.73
N MET A 276 14.21 3.65 -16.09
CA MET A 276 13.97 2.24 -15.75
C MET A 276 13.78 1.36 -16.98
N TYR A 277 13.02 1.85 -17.97
CA TYR A 277 12.83 1.14 -19.24
C TYR A 277 14.16 0.94 -20.00
N ASN A 278 14.95 2.01 -20.14
CA ASN A 278 16.23 1.96 -20.86
C ASN A 278 17.31 1.14 -20.14
N LYS A 279 17.23 1.05 -18.81
CA LYS A 279 18.13 0.20 -18.01
C LYS A 279 17.91 -1.27 -18.35
N TYR A 280 16.66 -1.72 -18.47
CA TYR A 280 16.31 -3.13 -18.74
C TYR A 280 15.41 -3.31 -19.99
N PRO A 281 15.92 -3.04 -21.21
CA PRO A 281 15.14 -3.16 -22.44
C PRO A 281 14.60 -4.58 -22.65
N LYS A 282 13.34 -4.69 -23.11
CA LYS A 282 12.61 -5.97 -23.31
C LYS A 282 12.28 -6.77 -22.04
N MET A 283 12.83 -6.44 -20.87
CA MET A 283 12.46 -7.10 -19.62
C MET A 283 11.05 -6.69 -19.21
N TRP A 284 10.79 -5.38 -19.16
CA TRP A 284 9.49 -4.84 -18.75
C TRP A 284 8.39 -5.17 -19.75
N ARG A 285 7.24 -5.64 -19.22
CA ARG A 285 6.06 -6.10 -19.97
C ARG A 285 4.81 -5.24 -19.73
N GLY A 286 4.91 -4.25 -18.85
CA GLY A 286 3.87 -3.28 -18.59
C GLY A 286 4.38 -2.18 -17.65
N LEU A 287 3.52 -1.19 -17.44
CA LEU A 287 3.72 -0.12 -16.48
C LEU A 287 2.55 -0.14 -15.50
N GLY A 288 2.85 -0.16 -14.21
CA GLY A 288 1.89 -0.24 -13.12
C GLY A 288 2.07 -1.49 -12.27
N GLU A 289 1.30 -1.65 -11.21
CA GLU A 289 0.11 -0.86 -10.84
C GLU A 289 0.38 0.63 -10.51
N VAL A 290 -0.17 1.55 -11.29
CA VAL A 290 -0.13 2.98 -11.01
C VAL A 290 -1.17 3.30 -9.95
N MET A 291 -0.70 3.64 -8.76
CA MET A 291 -1.55 3.91 -7.60
C MET A 291 -2.22 5.28 -7.71
N CYS A 292 -3.48 5.32 -8.15
CA CYS A 292 -4.27 6.56 -8.19
C CYS A 292 -5.27 6.60 -7.02
N ARG A 293 -6.55 6.94 -7.29
CA ARG A 293 -7.60 6.85 -6.27
C ARG A 293 -7.77 5.40 -5.83
N HIS A 294 -7.57 5.19 -4.55
CA HIS A 294 -7.73 3.94 -3.82
C HIS A 294 -8.74 4.17 -2.67
N ASP A 295 -8.90 3.18 -1.78
CA ASP A 295 -9.57 3.33 -0.49
C ASP A 295 -8.87 4.34 0.47
N ASP A 296 -8.75 4.01 1.76
CA ASP A 296 -8.01 4.81 2.75
C ASP A 296 -6.59 5.18 2.29
N LEU A 297 -5.95 4.32 1.47
CA LEU A 297 -4.61 4.57 0.93
C LEU A 297 -4.51 5.92 0.17
N THR A 298 -5.59 6.38 -0.47
CA THR A 298 -5.65 7.70 -1.12
C THR A 298 -5.23 8.83 -0.18
N ASN A 299 -5.68 8.74 1.08
CA ASN A 299 -5.41 9.76 2.09
C ASN A 299 -4.13 9.48 2.88
N MET A 300 -3.56 8.29 2.77
CA MET A 300 -2.31 7.93 3.44
C MET A 300 -1.08 8.31 2.62
N LEU A 301 -1.17 8.39 1.28
CA LEU A 301 -0.04 8.77 0.45
C LEU A 301 0.50 10.16 0.80
N MET A 302 1.80 10.24 1.08
CA MET A 302 2.51 11.47 1.40
C MET A 302 2.50 12.36 0.17
N GLY A 303 1.94 13.55 0.34
CA GLY A 303 1.70 14.51 -0.73
C GLY A 303 0.51 15.37 -0.34
N LYS A 304 0.31 16.48 -1.05
CA LYS A 304 -0.94 17.26 -0.94
C LYS A 304 -1.86 17.06 -2.13
N GLU A 305 -1.32 16.53 -3.22
CA GLU A 305 -2.04 16.28 -4.45
C GLU A 305 -2.49 14.82 -4.48
N ILE A 306 -3.76 14.61 -4.81
CA ILE A 306 -4.33 13.27 -4.91
C ILE A 306 -4.04 12.74 -6.32
N PRO A 307 -3.33 11.60 -6.44
CA PRO A 307 -3.20 10.88 -7.70
C PRO A 307 -4.56 10.60 -8.36
N ARG A 308 -4.73 11.07 -9.60
CA ARG A 308 -5.90 10.79 -10.44
C ARG A 308 -5.44 10.20 -11.75
N VAL A 309 -6.24 9.31 -12.32
CA VAL A 309 -5.90 8.67 -13.61
C VAL A 309 -5.78 9.69 -14.74
N ASN A 310 -6.58 10.77 -14.73
CA ASN A 310 -6.51 11.84 -15.72
C ASN A 310 -5.56 12.98 -15.36
N HIS A 311 -4.68 12.80 -14.37
CA HIS A 311 -3.71 13.81 -13.96
C HIS A 311 -2.66 14.08 -15.06
N ASP A 312 -2.32 15.35 -15.31
CA ASP A 312 -1.39 15.77 -16.38
C ASP A 312 0.01 15.12 -16.28
N GLY A 313 0.42 14.71 -15.07
CA GLY A 313 1.67 13.96 -14.85
C GLY A 313 1.71 12.59 -15.50
N LEU A 314 0.54 11.99 -15.77
CA LEU A 314 0.41 10.70 -16.44
C LEU A 314 0.32 10.83 -17.96
N ASP A 315 0.05 12.02 -18.51
CA ASP A 315 -0.08 12.22 -19.96
C ASP A 315 1.19 11.77 -20.73
N PRO A 316 2.41 12.24 -20.39
CA PRO A 316 3.64 11.75 -21.04
C PRO A 316 3.92 10.26 -20.82
N ILE A 317 3.36 9.68 -19.76
CA ILE A 317 3.50 8.26 -19.42
C ILE A 317 2.58 7.41 -20.30
N TYR A 318 1.35 7.85 -20.55
CA TYR A 318 0.45 7.21 -21.50
C TYR A 318 0.99 7.27 -22.94
N GLU A 319 1.50 8.43 -23.36
CA GLU A 319 2.19 8.57 -24.66
C GLU A 319 3.36 7.59 -24.77
N PHE A 320 4.17 7.47 -23.72
CA PHE A 320 5.27 6.51 -23.67
C PHE A 320 4.78 5.06 -23.79
N CYS A 321 3.74 4.66 -23.05
CA CYS A 321 3.16 3.31 -23.13
C CYS A 321 2.67 3.00 -24.55
N VAL A 322 2.06 3.96 -25.25
CA VAL A 322 1.68 3.83 -26.66
C VAL A 322 2.92 3.70 -27.55
N GLU A 323 3.95 4.54 -27.37
CA GLU A 323 5.20 4.55 -28.13
C GLU A 323 5.91 3.19 -28.08
N VAL A 324 6.01 2.60 -26.88
CA VAL A 324 6.73 1.32 -26.66
C VAL A 324 5.84 0.08 -26.64
N ASP A 325 4.55 0.24 -26.98
CA ASP A 325 3.53 -0.81 -27.05
C ASP A 325 3.30 -1.59 -25.73
N LEU A 326 3.53 -0.94 -24.58
CA LEU A 326 3.31 -1.51 -23.24
C LEU A 326 1.91 -1.19 -22.71
N PRO A 327 1.25 -2.13 -22.01
CA PRO A 327 0.04 -1.83 -21.25
C PRO A 327 0.32 -0.97 -20.02
N CYS A 328 -0.66 -0.14 -19.67
CA CYS A 328 -0.67 0.68 -18.47
C CYS A 328 -1.76 0.17 -17.52
N LEU A 329 -1.35 -0.38 -16.37
CA LEU A 329 -2.21 -0.88 -15.31
C LEU A 329 -2.41 0.22 -14.28
N VAL A 330 -3.66 0.64 -14.08
CA VAL A 330 -3.98 1.76 -13.18
C VAL A 330 -5.03 1.33 -12.17
N HIS A 331 -4.70 1.48 -10.89
CA HIS A 331 -5.68 1.41 -9.82
C HIS A 331 -6.36 2.75 -9.69
N HIS A 332 -7.66 2.76 -9.97
CA HIS A 332 -8.46 3.95 -9.82
C HIS A 332 -9.89 3.60 -9.45
N ASN A 333 -10.34 4.03 -8.28
CA ASN A 333 -11.71 3.81 -7.85
C ASN A 333 -12.72 4.46 -8.81
N SER A 334 -13.80 3.76 -9.11
CA SER A 334 -14.93 4.28 -9.88
C SER A 334 -15.80 5.23 -9.05
N GLY A 335 -15.79 5.10 -7.72
CA GLY A 335 -16.65 5.84 -6.80
C GLY A 335 -15.95 6.27 -5.51
N ARG A 336 -16.74 6.81 -4.57
CA ARG A 336 -16.23 7.21 -3.25
C ARG A 336 -16.35 6.05 -2.27
N VAL A 337 -15.35 5.90 -1.41
CA VAL A 337 -15.44 4.96 -0.28
C VAL A 337 -16.63 5.32 0.60
N GLY A 338 -17.46 4.32 0.90
CA GLY A 338 -18.64 4.45 1.75
C GLY A 338 -19.88 5.01 1.04
N ASP A 339 -19.78 5.40 -0.23
CA ASP A 339 -20.93 5.82 -1.03
C ASP A 339 -21.38 4.70 -1.98
N ILE A 340 -22.33 3.90 -1.50
CA ILE A 340 -22.93 2.80 -2.28
C ILE A 340 -24.04 3.28 -3.24
N SER A 341 -24.37 4.57 -3.23
CA SER A 341 -25.46 5.14 -4.03
C SER A 341 -25.01 5.66 -5.39
N ASP A 342 -23.75 6.08 -5.50
CA ASP A 342 -23.10 6.53 -6.74
C ASP A 342 -21.68 5.95 -6.86
N GLY A 343 -21.62 4.65 -7.18
CA GLY A 343 -20.36 3.94 -7.41
C GLY A 343 -19.62 4.35 -8.69
N SER A 344 -20.08 5.40 -9.39
CA SER A 344 -19.51 5.87 -10.66
C SER A 344 -19.04 7.34 -10.58
N PHE A 345 -18.98 7.93 -9.39
CA PHE A 345 -18.65 9.35 -9.19
C PHE A 345 -17.34 9.77 -9.89
N TYR A 346 -16.30 8.93 -9.86
CA TYR A 346 -15.00 9.20 -10.49
C TYR A 346 -14.84 8.54 -11.87
N LEU A 347 -15.89 7.92 -12.42
CA LEU A 347 -15.82 7.21 -13.70
C LEU A 347 -15.35 8.11 -14.85
N HIS A 348 -15.78 9.38 -14.84
CA HIS A 348 -15.38 10.38 -15.83
C HIS A 348 -13.85 10.57 -15.91
N GLU A 349 -13.13 10.40 -14.80
CA GLU A 349 -11.66 10.53 -14.81
C GLU A 349 -11.04 9.40 -15.67
N VAL A 350 -11.59 8.18 -15.63
CA VAL A 350 -11.14 7.06 -16.48
C VAL A 350 -11.57 7.27 -17.94
N GLU A 351 -12.81 7.72 -18.16
CA GLU A 351 -13.33 8.02 -19.50
C GLU A 351 -12.48 9.06 -20.23
N ASP A 352 -12.09 10.14 -19.53
CA ASP A 352 -11.21 11.17 -20.08
C ASP A 352 -9.94 10.57 -20.70
N VAL A 353 -9.29 9.64 -20.00
CA VAL A 353 -8.05 9.00 -20.49
C VAL A 353 -8.32 8.07 -21.67
N LEU A 354 -9.39 7.27 -21.59
CA LEU A 354 -9.74 6.34 -22.67
C LEU A 354 -10.10 7.06 -23.97
N GLU A 355 -10.73 8.24 -23.87
CA GLU A 355 -11.07 9.11 -25.00
C GLU A 355 -9.83 9.84 -25.55
N ARG A 356 -8.95 10.36 -24.69
CA ARG A 356 -7.70 11.03 -25.12
C ARG A 356 -6.69 10.08 -25.75
N TYR A 357 -6.60 8.84 -25.27
CA TYR A 357 -5.61 7.85 -25.72
C TYR A 357 -6.27 6.57 -26.28
N PRO A 358 -6.95 6.64 -27.43
CA PRO A 358 -7.73 5.52 -27.99
C PRO A 358 -6.90 4.30 -28.41
N THR A 359 -5.57 4.42 -28.47
CA THR A 359 -4.64 3.32 -28.79
C THR A 359 -3.90 2.78 -27.57
N LEU A 360 -4.05 3.40 -26.39
CA LEU A 360 -3.42 2.94 -25.15
C LEU A 360 -4.01 1.60 -24.73
N LYS A 361 -3.17 0.62 -24.43
CA LYS A 361 -3.60 -0.64 -23.80
C LYS A 361 -3.87 -0.39 -22.32
N PHE A 362 -5.03 0.15 -21.99
CA PHE A 362 -5.39 0.51 -20.62
C PHE A 362 -5.94 -0.73 -19.88
N VAL A 363 -5.38 -1.03 -18.71
CA VAL A 363 -5.87 -2.06 -17.80
C VAL A 363 -6.39 -1.35 -16.56
N TRP A 364 -7.70 -1.39 -16.38
CA TRP A 364 -8.34 -0.83 -15.20
C TRP A 364 -8.39 -1.88 -14.10
N VAL A 365 -7.64 -1.63 -13.05
CA VAL A 365 -7.35 -2.62 -12.03
C VAL A 365 -8.52 -2.79 -11.07
N HIS A 366 -8.76 -4.03 -10.64
CA HIS A 366 -9.89 -4.46 -9.79
C HIS A 366 -11.25 -3.99 -10.33
N ALA A 367 -11.38 -3.82 -11.65
CA ALA A 367 -12.51 -3.18 -12.32
C ALA A 367 -13.01 -1.91 -11.61
N GLY A 368 -12.09 -1.08 -11.10
CA GLY A 368 -12.38 0.16 -10.42
C GLY A 368 -13.02 0.02 -9.04
N ALA A 369 -13.02 -1.17 -8.45
CA ALA A 369 -13.52 -1.40 -7.11
C ALA A 369 -12.38 -1.36 -6.08
N SER A 370 -12.71 -0.90 -4.88
CA SER A 370 -11.91 -1.10 -3.67
C SER A 370 -12.84 -1.34 -2.50
N ARG A 371 -12.29 -1.53 -1.29
CA ARG A 371 -13.11 -1.74 -0.11
C ARG A 371 -14.13 -0.63 0.12
N GLY A 372 -15.41 -1.00 0.12
CA GLY A 372 -16.51 -0.06 0.29
C GLY A 372 -16.64 0.94 -0.86
N CYS A 373 -16.03 0.68 -2.01
CA CYS A 373 -16.12 1.46 -3.24
C CYS A 373 -16.62 0.54 -4.36
N SER A 374 -17.87 0.12 -4.24
CA SER A 374 -18.57 -0.72 -5.20
C SER A 374 -20.07 -0.42 -5.16
N GLN A 375 -20.79 -0.80 -6.21
CA GLN A 375 -22.24 -0.62 -6.31
C GLN A 375 -22.94 -1.95 -6.57
N PRO A 376 -24.21 -2.12 -6.15
CA PRO A 376 -24.92 -3.41 -6.27
C PRO A 376 -24.86 -4.02 -7.68
N GLU A 377 -25.02 -3.19 -8.71
CA GLU A 377 -25.01 -3.57 -10.12
C GLU A 377 -23.66 -3.23 -10.80
N HIS A 378 -22.53 -3.43 -10.11
CA HIS A 378 -21.20 -3.05 -10.62
C HIS A 378 -20.89 -3.63 -12.00
N HIS A 379 -21.32 -4.86 -12.27
CA HIS A 379 -21.19 -5.51 -13.59
C HIS A 379 -21.84 -4.71 -14.71
N SER A 380 -22.95 -3.99 -14.45
CA SER A 380 -23.62 -3.15 -15.45
C SER A 380 -22.81 -1.91 -15.83
N MET A 381 -22.02 -1.36 -14.89
CA MET A 381 -21.07 -0.29 -15.19
C MET A 381 -19.91 -0.82 -16.04
N ILE A 382 -19.35 -1.97 -15.65
CA ILE A 382 -18.26 -2.62 -16.39
C ILE A 382 -18.70 -3.01 -17.80
N ASP A 383 -19.90 -3.56 -17.97
CA ASP A 383 -20.46 -3.88 -19.29
C ASP A 383 -20.50 -2.65 -20.21
N LYS A 384 -20.98 -1.51 -19.69
CA LYS A 384 -21.03 -0.24 -20.45
C LYS A 384 -19.64 0.23 -20.83
N MET A 385 -18.70 0.22 -19.90
CA MET A 385 -17.32 0.66 -20.13
C MET A 385 -16.61 -0.22 -21.15
N LEU A 386 -16.67 -1.55 -20.99
CA LEU A 386 -16.07 -2.50 -21.93
C LEU A 386 -16.74 -2.48 -23.31
N THR A 387 -18.04 -2.16 -23.39
CA THR A 387 -18.74 -1.94 -24.66
C THR A 387 -18.29 -0.64 -25.35
N LYS A 388 -18.19 0.46 -24.60
CA LYS A 388 -17.87 1.79 -25.15
C LYS A 388 -16.41 1.90 -25.60
N TYR A 389 -15.48 1.32 -24.84
CA TYR A 389 -14.04 1.55 -25.03
C TYR A 389 -13.30 0.30 -25.52
N PRO A 390 -12.82 0.27 -26.79
CA PRO A 390 -12.09 -0.87 -27.34
C PRO A 390 -10.70 -1.05 -26.72
N ASN A 391 -10.13 0.03 -26.20
CA ASN A 391 -8.79 0.12 -25.60
C ASN A 391 -8.77 -0.18 -24.10
N LEU A 392 -9.94 -0.42 -23.49
CA LEU A 392 -10.09 -0.81 -22.10
C LEU A 392 -10.07 -2.33 -21.93
N THR A 393 -9.29 -2.78 -20.96
CA THR A 393 -9.37 -4.12 -20.36
C THR A 393 -9.47 -3.98 -18.84
N VAL A 394 -10.01 -4.98 -18.16
CA VAL A 394 -10.10 -5.01 -16.69
C VAL A 394 -9.38 -6.24 -16.17
N ASP A 395 -8.67 -6.11 -15.05
CA ASP A 395 -8.46 -7.26 -14.19
C ASP A 395 -9.53 -7.26 -13.09
N ILE A 396 -9.92 -8.45 -12.66
CA ILE A 396 -10.90 -8.66 -11.61
C ILE A 396 -10.24 -9.24 -10.35
N SER A 397 -9.00 -8.83 -10.05
CA SER A 397 -8.24 -9.26 -8.87
C SER A 397 -8.73 -8.58 -7.57
N TRP A 398 -8.22 -9.05 -6.43
CA TRP A 398 -8.49 -8.50 -5.09
C TRP A 398 -9.95 -8.67 -4.60
N VAL A 399 -10.45 -7.69 -3.83
CA VAL A 399 -11.73 -7.70 -3.10
C VAL A 399 -12.96 -7.64 -4.00
N ILE A 400 -12.81 -7.39 -5.30
CA ILE A 400 -13.93 -7.36 -6.23
C ILE A 400 -14.69 -8.70 -6.25
N TRP A 401 -13.99 -9.80 -5.99
CA TRP A 401 -14.63 -11.12 -5.93
C TRP A 401 -15.72 -11.16 -4.87
N GLU A 402 -15.36 -10.81 -3.63
CA GLU A 402 -16.25 -10.86 -2.47
C GLU A 402 -17.25 -9.69 -2.47
N GLU A 403 -16.84 -8.49 -2.89
CA GLU A 403 -17.71 -7.31 -2.82
C GLU A 403 -18.67 -7.19 -4.01
N CYS A 404 -18.25 -7.65 -5.19
CA CYS A 404 -18.99 -7.39 -6.42
C CYS A 404 -19.45 -8.68 -7.10
N ILE A 405 -18.55 -9.65 -7.32
CA ILE A 405 -18.79 -10.81 -8.20
C ILE A 405 -19.72 -11.83 -7.55
N CYS A 406 -19.51 -12.11 -6.28
CA CYS A 406 -20.30 -13.07 -5.52
C CYS A 406 -21.41 -12.41 -4.69
N ASP A 407 -22.45 -13.17 -4.38
CA ASP A 407 -23.43 -12.84 -3.34
C ASP A 407 -22.90 -13.20 -1.94
N ASP A 408 -23.70 -12.94 -0.90
CA ASP A 408 -23.34 -13.20 0.50
C ASP A 408 -23.15 -14.70 0.79
N GLU A 409 -23.67 -15.58 -0.07
CA GLU A 409 -23.50 -17.04 -0.04
C GLU A 409 -22.27 -17.51 -0.81
N GLY A 410 -21.52 -16.60 -1.45
CA GLY A 410 -20.32 -16.91 -2.21
C GLY A 410 -20.59 -17.49 -3.61
N VAL A 411 -21.80 -17.29 -4.14
CA VAL A 411 -22.21 -17.71 -5.48
C VAL A 411 -22.01 -16.57 -6.47
N VAL A 412 -21.37 -16.87 -7.60
CA VAL A 412 -21.17 -15.91 -8.69
C VAL A 412 -22.51 -15.43 -9.25
N LYS A 413 -22.75 -14.12 -9.23
CA LYS A 413 -23.97 -13.46 -9.72
C LYS A 413 -24.10 -13.59 -11.24
N ASP A 414 -25.30 -13.84 -11.73
CA ASP A 414 -25.58 -14.04 -13.16
C ASP A 414 -25.18 -12.82 -14.01
N GLY A 415 -25.40 -11.60 -13.52
CA GLY A 415 -25.00 -10.38 -14.24
C GLY A 415 -23.49 -10.28 -14.49
N TRP A 416 -22.66 -10.84 -13.61
CA TRP A 416 -21.21 -10.94 -13.84
C TRP A 416 -20.87 -12.03 -14.84
N VAL A 417 -21.55 -13.17 -14.81
CA VAL A 417 -21.40 -14.24 -15.81
C VAL A 417 -21.72 -13.68 -17.20
N GLU A 418 -22.87 -13.02 -17.36
CA GLU A 418 -23.30 -12.42 -18.63
C GLU A 418 -22.33 -11.34 -19.14
N CYS A 419 -21.88 -10.44 -18.25
CA CYS A 419 -20.90 -9.41 -18.58
C CYS A 419 -19.57 -10.01 -19.06
N ILE A 420 -19.04 -10.99 -18.33
CA ILE A 420 -17.75 -11.62 -18.66
C ILE A 420 -17.89 -12.46 -19.92
N GLU A 421 -18.99 -13.18 -20.12
CA GLU A 421 -19.25 -13.96 -21.34
C GLU A 421 -19.25 -13.04 -22.57
N LYS A 422 -19.94 -11.90 -22.49
CA LYS A 422 -19.99 -10.89 -23.57
C LYS A 422 -18.63 -10.25 -23.86
N HIS A 423 -17.82 -9.99 -22.84
CA HIS A 423 -16.53 -9.30 -22.96
C HIS A 423 -15.32 -10.20 -22.67
N ASN A 424 -15.44 -11.49 -22.94
CA ASN A 424 -14.48 -12.50 -22.47
C ASN A 424 -13.04 -12.30 -22.97
N THR A 425 -12.82 -11.48 -24.00
CA THR A 425 -11.49 -11.12 -24.53
C THR A 425 -10.84 -9.90 -23.85
N LYS A 426 -11.52 -9.28 -22.88
CA LYS A 426 -11.10 -8.03 -22.22
C LYS A 426 -10.95 -8.15 -20.69
N VAL A 427 -11.12 -9.34 -20.14
CA VAL A 427 -11.07 -9.60 -18.69
C VAL A 427 -9.87 -10.48 -18.36
N PHE A 428 -9.16 -10.13 -17.29
CA PHE A 428 -8.07 -10.90 -16.71
C PHE A 428 -8.41 -11.30 -15.28
N ILE A 429 -7.93 -12.45 -14.81
CA ILE A 429 -7.86 -12.73 -13.37
C ILE A 429 -6.50 -12.36 -12.80
N GLY A 430 -6.46 -12.08 -11.51
CA GLY A 430 -5.22 -11.89 -10.76
C GLY A 430 -5.46 -12.13 -9.28
N SER A 431 -4.39 -12.35 -8.52
CA SER A 431 -4.51 -12.61 -7.08
C SER A 431 -4.58 -11.34 -6.25
N ASP A 432 -3.87 -10.29 -6.68
CA ASP A 432 -3.45 -9.18 -5.83
C ASP A 432 -2.75 -9.64 -4.55
N ASN A 433 -1.99 -10.73 -4.63
CA ASN A 433 -1.26 -11.23 -3.49
C ASN A 433 -0.04 -10.33 -3.21
N VAL A 434 0.14 -9.94 -1.95
CA VAL A 434 1.13 -8.97 -1.52
C VAL A 434 2.33 -9.67 -0.86
N ALA A 435 3.24 -10.17 -1.69
CA ALA A 435 4.58 -10.71 -1.39
C ALA A 435 4.73 -11.88 -0.40
N GLN A 436 3.71 -12.18 0.39
CA GLN A 436 3.66 -13.27 1.35
C GLN A 436 2.84 -14.42 0.76
N PHE A 437 3.47 -15.57 0.56
CA PHE A 437 2.87 -16.70 -0.17
C PHE A 437 2.48 -17.88 0.73
N PHE A 438 3.19 -18.01 1.84
CA PHE A 438 3.00 -19.06 2.84
C PHE A 438 3.18 -18.44 4.22
N PRO A 439 2.41 -18.86 5.24
CA PRO A 439 2.82 -18.68 6.63
C PRO A 439 4.17 -19.38 6.84
N ILE A 440 5.10 -18.75 7.59
CA ILE A 440 6.48 -19.24 7.74
C ILE A 440 6.58 -20.77 7.89
N LYS A 441 7.43 -21.37 7.06
CA LYS A 441 7.80 -22.81 7.07
C LYS A 441 6.64 -23.79 6.86
N ASP A 442 5.40 -23.31 6.73
CA ASP A 442 4.24 -24.15 6.46
C ASP A 442 3.73 -23.93 5.02
N THR A 443 4.32 -24.68 4.09
CA THR A 443 3.85 -24.68 2.70
C THR A 443 2.54 -25.46 2.51
N SER A 444 1.92 -25.99 3.57
CA SER A 444 0.59 -26.59 3.47
C SER A 444 -0.51 -25.54 3.25
N VAL A 445 -0.23 -24.29 3.62
CA VAL A 445 -1.15 -23.15 3.42
C VAL A 445 -0.61 -22.23 2.33
N ASN A 446 -1.19 -22.32 1.15
CA ASN A 446 -0.85 -21.48 0.01
C ASN A 446 -1.80 -20.26 -0.06
N LEU A 447 -1.31 -19.08 0.32
CA LEU A 447 -2.11 -17.84 0.35
C LEU A 447 -2.51 -17.40 -1.06
N LEU A 448 -1.64 -17.62 -2.06
CA LEU A 448 -1.95 -17.34 -3.46
C LEU A 448 -3.11 -18.20 -3.98
N ALA A 449 -3.16 -19.47 -3.57
CA ALA A 449 -4.19 -20.40 -4.01
C ALA A 449 -5.60 -19.95 -3.61
N VAL A 450 -5.76 -19.34 -2.43
CA VAL A 450 -7.05 -18.82 -1.96
C VAL A 450 -7.56 -17.72 -2.91
N ASN A 451 -6.65 -16.84 -3.36
CA ASN A 451 -6.99 -15.72 -4.24
C ASN A 451 -7.21 -16.12 -5.71
N ILE A 452 -6.61 -17.22 -6.18
CA ILE A 452 -6.74 -17.67 -7.57
C ILE A 452 -7.83 -18.73 -7.76
N THR A 453 -7.87 -19.75 -6.90
CA THR A 453 -8.70 -20.94 -7.17
C THR A 453 -10.20 -20.66 -6.98
N LYS A 454 -10.56 -19.56 -6.31
CA LYS A 454 -11.94 -19.06 -6.21
C LYS A 454 -12.58 -18.79 -7.59
N TYR A 455 -11.80 -18.29 -8.56
CA TYR A 455 -12.29 -18.03 -9.92
C TYR A 455 -12.70 -19.29 -10.69
N TRP A 456 -12.32 -20.50 -10.25
CA TRP A 456 -12.72 -21.73 -10.93
C TRP A 456 -14.24 -21.92 -10.95
N GLN A 457 -14.95 -21.40 -9.94
CA GLN A 457 -16.41 -21.40 -9.93
C GLN A 457 -17.02 -20.51 -11.03
N LEU A 458 -16.37 -19.38 -11.33
CA LEU A 458 -16.76 -18.51 -12.43
C LEU A 458 -16.53 -19.22 -13.76
N PHE A 459 -15.38 -19.88 -13.93
CA PHE A 459 -15.02 -20.56 -15.18
C PHE A 459 -15.98 -21.71 -15.52
N ASP A 460 -16.53 -22.39 -14.53
CA ASP A 460 -17.52 -23.44 -14.76
C ASP A 460 -18.90 -22.93 -15.21
N LYS A 461 -19.17 -21.64 -15.01
CA LYS A 461 -20.39 -20.95 -15.47
C LYS A 461 -20.25 -20.34 -16.86
N LEU A 462 -19.02 -20.18 -17.35
CA LEU A 462 -18.71 -19.60 -18.65
C LEU A 462 -18.67 -20.68 -19.76
N THR A 463 -18.75 -20.24 -21.02
CA THR A 463 -18.42 -21.16 -22.13
C THR A 463 -16.94 -21.55 -22.07
N PRO A 464 -16.54 -22.70 -22.66
CA PRO A 464 -15.14 -23.11 -22.70
C PRO A 464 -14.19 -22.04 -23.28
N GLU A 465 -14.63 -21.33 -24.32
CA GLU A 465 -13.85 -20.24 -24.93
C GLU A 465 -13.70 -19.06 -23.97
N ALA A 466 -14.80 -18.61 -23.35
CA ALA A 466 -14.75 -17.49 -22.42
C ALA A 466 -13.89 -17.81 -21.20
N ALA A 467 -14.05 -19.00 -20.63
CA ALA A 467 -13.22 -19.47 -19.51
C ALA A 467 -11.73 -19.53 -19.88
N GLU A 468 -11.37 -20.04 -21.05
CA GLU A 468 -9.98 -20.09 -21.53
C GLU A 468 -9.40 -18.67 -21.77
N ASN A 469 -10.18 -17.77 -22.35
CA ASN A 469 -9.76 -16.39 -22.57
C ASN A 469 -9.48 -15.68 -21.24
N VAL A 470 -10.40 -15.75 -20.29
CA VAL A 470 -10.31 -15.06 -18.99
C VAL A 470 -9.22 -15.65 -18.09
N SER A 471 -9.13 -16.98 -18.02
CA SER A 471 -8.14 -17.65 -17.16
C SER A 471 -6.71 -17.54 -17.68
N TYR A 472 -6.51 -17.47 -19.01
CA TYR A 472 -5.18 -17.67 -19.60
C TYR A 472 -4.93 -16.85 -20.87
N MET A 473 -5.74 -17.01 -21.92
CA MET A 473 -5.34 -16.58 -23.27
C MET A 473 -5.26 -15.06 -23.43
N ASN A 474 -6.09 -14.29 -22.74
CA ASN A 474 -5.98 -12.83 -22.78
C ASN A 474 -4.63 -12.36 -22.22
N ALA A 475 -4.27 -12.87 -21.04
CA ALA A 475 -3.03 -12.54 -20.36
C ALA A 475 -1.81 -12.99 -21.17
N TYR A 476 -1.87 -14.21 -21.72
CA TYR A 476 -0.82 -14.74 -22.58
C TYR A 476 -0.57 -13.85 -23.80
N ARG A 477 -1.61 -13.50 -24.55
CA ARG A 477 -1.52 -12.61 -25.72
C ARG A 477 -0.98 -11.22 -25.34
N ARG A 478 -1.41 -10.69 -24.19
CA ARG A 478 -1.04 -9.34 -23.75
C ARG A 478 0.43 -9.26 -23.33
N TYR A 479 0.90 -10.19 -22.50
CA TYR A 479 2.17 -10.05 -21.79
C TYR A 479 3.27 -10.99 -22.32
N PHE A 480 2.92 -12.15 -22.86
CA PHE A 480 3.87 -13.26 -23.09
C PHE A 480 4.05 -13.70 -24.55
N GLU A 481 3.01 -13.65 -25.39
CA GLU A 481 3.03 -14.20 -26.76
C GLU A 481 4.15 -13.60 -27.62
N LYS A 482 4.35 -12.29 -27.52
CA LYS A 482 5.36 -11.53 -28.27
C LYS A 482 6.49 -11.07 -27.38
N TRP A 483 6.95 -11.95 -26.48
CA TRP A 483 8.05 -11.65 -25.58
C TRP A 483 9.30 -12.46 -25.92
N ASP A 484 10.30 -11.76 -26.47
CA ASP A 484 11.68 -12.24 -26.60
C ASP A 484 12.38 -12.08 -25.24
N VAL A 485 12.19 -13.07 -24.37
CA VAL A 485 12.68 -13.06 -22.98
C VAL A 485 14.22 -13.00 -22.97
N PRO A 486 14.83 -11.97 -22.35
CA PRO A 486 16.29 -11.91 -22.25
C PRO A 486 16.87 -13.09 -21.46
N SER A 487 17.83 -13.81 -22.06
CA SER A 487 18.48 -14.97 -21.41
C SER A 487 19.60 -14.58 -20.44
N GLY A 488 19.80 -15.41 -19.43
CA GLY A 488 20.74 -15.31 -18.32
C GLY A 488 22.17 -15.71 -18.64
N GLY A 489 22.62 -15.53 -19.89
CA GLY A 489 23.89 -16.05 -20.39
C GLY A 489 25.14 -15.62 -19.61
N LEU A 490 26.28 -16.21 -19.95
CA LEU A 490 27.55 -16.04 -19.21
C LEU A 490 28.16 -14.64 -19.26
N SER A 491 27.66 -13.75 -20.12
CA SER A 491 28.14 -12.37 -20.25
C SER A 491 27.07 -11.46 -20.81
N GLY A 492 27.12 -10.18 -20.45
CA GLY A 492 26.21 -9.15 -20.94
C GLY A 492 25.24 -8.63 -19.86
N ARG A 493 24.31 -7.78 -20.28
CA ARG A 493 23.43 -7.04 -19.37
C ARG A 493 22.51 -7.92 -18.52
N TYR A 494 22.13 -9.09 -19.03
CA TYR A 494 21.18 -10.00 -18.40
C TYR A 494 21.82 -11.21 -17.75
N GLN A 495 23.16 -11.20 -17.61
CA GLN A 495 23.87 -12.25 -16.90
C GLN A 495 23.19 -12.52 -15.56
N ARG A 496 22.95 -13.81 -15.27
CA ARG A 496 22.35 -14.22 -14.01
C ARG A 496 23.21 -13.71 -12.86
N THR A 497 22.59 -12.94 -11.97
CA THR A 497 23.21 -12.43 -10.74
C THR A 497 22.91 -13.36 -9.58
N GLU A 498 23.69 -13.27 -8.51
CA GLU A 498 23.32 -13.90 -7.25
C GLU A 498 22.10 -13.19 -6.67
N ALA A 499 21.25 -13.95 -5.98
CA ALA A 499 20.18 -13.39 -5.14
C ALA A 499 20.79 -12.48 -4.07
N TYR A 500 20.19 -11.31 -3.85
CA TYR A 500 20.79 -10.24 -3.06
C TYR A 500 19.99 -9.91 -1.80
N TYR A 501 18.66 -9.87 -1.90
CA TYR A 501 17.79 -9.43 -0.81
C TYR A 501 17.45 -10.61 0.09
N ASP A 502 17.38 -10.36 1.40
CA ASP A 502 16.96 -11.37 2.36
C ASP A 502 15.46 -11.65 2.20
N CYS A 503 15.07 -12.92 2.17
CA CYS A 503 13.68 -13.32 2.25
C CYS A 503 13.15 -13.05 3.66
N GLU A 504 12.13 -12.21 3.73
CA GLU A 504 11.44 -11.78 4.94
C GLU A 504 9.99 -12.27 4.89
N ALA A 505 9.71 -13.27 5.72
CA ALA A 505 8.39 -13.88 5.83
C ALA A 505 7.72 -13.48 7.13
N LEU A 506 6.41 -13.24 7.10
CA LEU A 506 5.64 -12.84 8.28
C LEU A 506 5.37 -14.04 9.20
N ASP A 507 5.79 -13.96 10.47
CA ASP A 507 5.52 -14.98 11.48
C ASP A 507 4.19 -14.72 12.18
N PRO A 508 3.19 -15.59 12.01
CA PRO A 508 1.93 -15.53 12.74
C PRO A 508 2.08 -15.46 14.25
N ASN A 509 3.04 -16.24 14.78
CA ASN A 509 3.16 -16.50 16.20
C ASN A 509 3.91 -15.37 16.89
N LEU A 510 4.87 -14.76 16.19
CA LEU A 510 5.66 -13.65 16.71
C LEU A 510 5.03 -12.29 16.37
N GLY A 511 4.18 -12.21 15.34
CA GLY A 511 3.62 -10.95 14.86
C GLY A 511 4.69 -10.03 14.27
N GLU A 512 5.74 -10.60 13.67
CA GLU A 512 6.86 -9.88 13.08
C GLU A 512 7.40 -10.62 11.86
N PHE A 513 8.17 -9.93 11.03
CA PHE A 513 8.88 -10.56 9.91
C PHE A 513 10.17 -11.21 10.39
N VAL A 514 10.46 -12.41 9.89
CA VAL A 514 11.73 -13.10 10.14
C VAL A 514 12.50 -13.30 8.83
N VAL A 515 13.82 -13.24 8.96
CA VAL A 515 14.77 -13.38 7.85
C VAL A 515 15.19 -14.84 7.65
N GLY A 516 15.27 -15.28 6.39
CA GLY A 516 16.02 -16.47 5.98
C GLY A 516 15.46 -17.82 6.47
N GLN A 517 14.18 -17.87 6.83
CA GLN A 517 13.54 -19.08 7.35
C GLN A 517 12.80 -19.93 6.29
N SER A 518 12.75 -19.45 5.06
CA SER A 518 12.24 -20.18 3.90
C SER A 518 13.26 -21.23 3.45
N VAL A 519 12.88 -22.51 3.47
CA VAL A 519 13.65 -23.60 2.82
C VAL A 519 13.57 -23.54 1.30
N LEU A 520 12.83 -22.58 0.73
CA LEU A 520 12.56 -22.48 -0.70
C LEU A 520 13.57 -21.62 -1.46
N ASP A 521 14.36 -20.77 -0.79
CA ASP A 521 15.23 -19.77 -1.43
C ASP A 521 16.73 -20.03 -1.20
N ASP A 522 17.59 -19.52 -2.09
CA ASP A 522 19.06 -19.73 -2.20
C ASP A 522 19.86 -19.36 -0.93
N GLY A 523 19.63 -20.08 0.17
CA GLY A 523 20.08 -19.68 1.51
C GLY A 523 19.21 -18.60 2.15
N GLY A 524 17.94 -18.48 1.74
CA GLY A 524 17.00 -17.48 2.29
C GLY A 524 17.10 -16.10 1.63
N LYS A 525 17.45 -16.03 0.35
CA LYS A 525 17.60 -14.80 -0.44
C LYS A 525 16.89 -14.85 -1.78
N TYR A 526 16.51 -13.69 -2.30
CA TYR A 526 15.90 -13.51 -3.63
C TYR A 526 16.52 -12.39 -4.47
#